data_AF-A0A0H2TWN5-F1
#
_entry.id   AF-A0A0H2TWN5-F1
#
_cell.length_a   1.000
_cell.length_b   1.000
_cell.length_c   1.000
_cell.angle_alpha   90.00
_cell.angle_beta   90.00
_cell.angle_gamma   90.00
#
_symmetry.space_group_name_H-M   'P 1'
#
loop_
_entity.id
_entity.type
_entity.pdbx_description
1 polymer ?
#
loop_
_entity_poly.entity_id
_entity_poly.type
_entity_poly.pdbx_seq_one_letter_code
_entity_poly.pdbx_strand_id
1 'polypeptide(L)'
;MEITKHVSAGPKVPDLPELPSDFWTPTQWGVFLSLADAVLAPVVPQSELEDKAVQMRMPDDQFSQLLDVFDAALARPRDGDAAKGADLARAVLKDSFSTNPALTGHLRRSISATVHHRLRKIMGLLLTVLSTRVGAFVLTGNCTPVHLQPLHVREAVLRRWTVSYVPAMRLMARSIATLAQYSWLQSSPLFKQASGYTDVPHPWKPGPAFEFEFLQFPPATGKRDEESGSDPVVVETDVVIVGSGCGGAVCAKILAEAGHRVLVLEKGHYYPPSQLPMPQEQGSRLLFENGGVVATTDGALTVVAGATWGGGGTINWSVCLQTQDPVRREWARDRGLPFFETPEFQACLDRVCDYMGATAGSEADVRQTHRGKALLDGCDKLGWRAAALMQNSGGAEHWCGRCTMGCHGGEKQGPAVSWLA
;
A
#
# COMPACT_ATOMS: atom_id res chain seq x y z
N MET A 1 -41.69 10.98 11.06
CA MET A 1 -40.51 11.12 11.94
C MET A 1 -39.31 10.62 11.13
N GLU A 2 -38.76 11.52 10.31
CA GLU A 2 -37.63 11.22 9.42
C GLU A 2 -36.40 10.96 10.27
N ILE A 3 -35.86 9.74 10.18
CA ILE A 3 -34.53 9.43 10.67
C ILE A 3 -33.57 9.97 9.60
N THR A 4 -33.28 11.28 9.68
CA THR A 4 -32.09 11.85 9.06
C THR A 4 -30.90 11.15 9.69
N LYS A 5 -30.39 10.11 9.02
CA LYS A 5 -29.07 9.55 9.31
C LYS A 5 -28.09 10.72 9.19
N HIS A 6 -27.68 11.29 10.32
CA HIS A 6 -26.48 12.11 10.38
C HIS A 6 -25.32 11.24 9.91
N VAL A 7 -25.03 11.29 8.61
CA VAL A 7 -23.77 10.78 8.06
C VAL A 7 -22.70 11.64 8.71
N SER A 8 -22.02 11.10 9.73
CA SER A 8 -20.85 11.76 10.30
C SER A 8 -19.91 12.07 9.13
N ALA A 9 -19.59 13.35 8.91
CA ALA A 9 -18.67 13.75 7.86
C ALA A 9 -17.38 12.95 8.01
N GLY A 10 -16.95 12.25 6.96
CA GLY A 10 -15.72 11.46 6.99
C GLY A 10 -14.46 12.34 7.12
N PRO A 11 -13.27 11.73 7.16
CA PRO A 11 -12.02 12.46 7.23
C PRO A 11 -11.85 13.43 6.06
N LYS A 12 -11.36 14.64 6.35
CA LYS A 12 -11.06 15.65 5.32
C LYS A 12 -9.69 15.40 4.71
N VAL A 13 -9.63 14.49 3.75
CA VAL A 13 -8.37 14.14 3.08
C VAL A 13 -8.01 15.14 1.98
N PRO A 14 -6.70 15.41 1.77
CA PRO A 14 -6.24 16.20 0.63
C PRO A 14 -6.64 15.55 -0.70
N ASP A 15 -6.95 16.39 -1.68
CA ASP A 15 -7.21 15.92 -3.04
C ASP A 15 -5.94 15.34 -3.67
N LEU A 16 -6.15 14.40 -4.59
CA LEU A 16 -5.06 13.83 -5.37
C LEU A 16 -4.52 14.88 -6.34
N PRO A 17 -3.21 14.86 -6.64
CA PRO A 17 -2.65 15.68 -7.69
C PRO A 17 -3.39 15.47 -9.01
N GLU A 18 -3.46 16.52 -9.82
CA GLU A 18 -3.99 16.42 -11.18
C GLU A 18 -3.30 15.30 -11.96
N LEU A 19 -4.02 14.74 -12.93
CA LEU A 19 -3.42 13.74 -13.80
C LEU A 19 -2.19 14.35 -14.48
N PRO A 20 -1.03 13.65 -14.45
CA PRO A 20 0.20 14.18 -15.02
C PRO A 20 0.02 14.42 -16.52
N SER A 21 0.71 15.43 -17.06
CA SER A 21 0.81 15.62 -18.50
C SER A 21 1.34 14.34 -19.17
N ASP A 22 0.85 14.06 -20.38
CA ASP A 22 1.10 12.77 -21.03
C ASP A 22 2.57 12.55 -21.36
N PHE A 23 3.25 11.76 -20.51
CA PHE A 23 4.65 11.35 -20.69
C PHE A 23 4.81 10.19 -21.68
N TRP A 24 3.70 9.55 -22.06
CA TRP A 24 3.62 8.55 -23.12
C TRP A 24 2.56 8.96 -24.13
N THR A 25 2.79 8.58 -25.39
CA THR A 25 1.84 8.77 -26.49
C THR A 25 0.57 7.93 -26.29
N PRO A 26 -0.55 8.29 -26.94
CA PRO A 26 -1.78 7.50 -26.88
C PRO A 26 -1.57 6.02 -27.26
N THR A 27 -0.72 5.74 -28.26
CA THR A 27 -0.38 4.36 -28.66
C THR A 27 0.38 3.60 -27.58
N GLN A 28 1.35 4.24 -26.92
CA GLN A 28 2.10 3.60 -25.83
C GLN A 28 1.18 3.27 -24.65
N TRP A 29 0.28 4.20 -24.29
CA TRP A 29 -0.76 3.93 -23.28
C TRP A 29 -1.69 2.80 -23.71
N GLY A 30 -2.13 2.77 -24.96
CA GLY A 30 -2.96 1.69 -25.50
C GLY A 30 -2.27 0.32 -25.38
N VAL A 31 -0.97 0.23 -25.68
CA VAL A 31 -0.19 -1.00 -25.47
C VAL A 31 -0.11 -1.37 -24.00
N PHE A 32 0.23 -0.43 -23.12
CA PHE A 32 0.35 -0.72 -21.69
C PHE A 32 -0.98 -1.19 -21.08
N LEU A 33 -2.06 -0.48 -21.35
CA LEU A 33 -3.41 -0.83 -20.85
C LEU A 33 -3.88 -2.16 -21.42
N SER A 34 -3.57 -2.45 -22.70
CA SER A 34 -3.86 -3.77 -23.27
C SER A 34 -3.13 -4.91 -22.53
N LEU A 35 -1.90 -4.68 -22.08
CA LEU A 35 -1.17 -5.66 -21.27
C LEU A 35 -1.71 -5.72 -19.84
N ALA A 36 -2.15 -4.60 -19.26
CA ALA A 36 -2.80 -4.57 -17.95
C ALA A 36 -4.13 -5.34 -17.95
N ASP A 37 -4.95 -5.20 -18.99
CA ASP A 37 -6.15 -6.03 -19.18
C ASP A 37 -5.78 -7.51 -19.29
N ALA A 38 -4.64 -7.88 -19.87
CA ALA A 38 -4.23 -9.29 -19.92
C ALA A 38 -3.79 -9.85 -18.55
N VAL A 39 -3.48 -8.98 -17.57
CA VAL A 39 -3.21 -9.39 -16.18
C VAL A 39 -4.52 -9.60 -15.41
N LEU A 40 -5.47 -8.68 -15.58
CA LEU A 40 -6.82 -8.76 -15.00
C LEU A 40 -7.83 -8.90 -16.13
N ALA A 41 -7.84 -10.08 -16.73
CA ALA A 41 -8.63 -10.36 -17.92
C ALA A 41 -10.13 -10.34 -17.63
N PRO A 42 -10.94 -9.61 -18.42
CA PRO A 42 -12.39 -9.76 -18.41
C PRO A 42 -12.76 -11.18 -18.81
N VAL A 43 -13.39 -11.92 -17.90
CA VAL A 43 -13.83 -13.29 -18.11
C VAL A 43 -15.34 -13.31 -18.32
N VAL A 44 -15.76 -13.99 -19.39
CA VAL A 44 -17.17 -14.20 -19.74
C VAL A 44 -17.42 -15.69 -20.01
N PRO A 45 -18.65 -16.19 -19.79
CA PRO A 45 -18.99 -17.55 -20.20
C PRO A 45 -18.93 -17.69 -21.72
N GLN A 46 -18.64 -18.89 -22.21
CA GLN A 46 -18.38 -19.13 -23.63
C GLN A 46 -19.59 -18.77 -24.51
N SER A 47 -20.82 -18.92 -23.99
CA SER A 47 -22.04 -18.49 -24.68
C SER A 47 -22.19 -16.96 -24.82
N GLU A 48 -21.55 -16.17 -23.95
CA GLU A 48 -21.60 -14.69 -23.94
C GLU A 48 -20.34 -14.04 -24.54
N LEU A 49 -19.47 -14.81 -25.22
CA LEU A 49 -18.27 -14.26 -25.83
C LEU A 49 -18.60 -13.39 -27.05
N GLU A 50 -18.39 -12.09 -26.93
CA GLU A 50 -18.64 -11.10 -27.99
C GLU A 50 -17.36 -10.76 -28.76
N ASP A 51 -16.27 -10.47 -28.05
CA ASP A 51 -15.03 -10.01 -28.65
C ASP A 51 -13.78 -10.65 -28.02
N LYS A 52 -13.12 -11.52 -28.79
CA LYS A 52 -11.86 -12.18 -28.41
C LYS A 52 -10.69 -11.21 -28.24
N ALA A 53 -10.81 -10.00 -28.79
CA ALA A 53 -9.84 -8.95 -28.55
C ALA A 53 -9.85 -8.57 -27.07
N VAL A 54 -11.00 -8.39 -26.42
CA VAL A 54 -11.08 -7.81 -25.07
C VAL A 54 -11.63 -8.75 -23.99
N GLN A 55 -12.09 -9.95 -24.34
CA GLN A 55 -12.66 -10.93 -23.42
C GLN A 55 -11.92 -12.29 -23.47
N MET A 56 -11.82 -12.93 -22.31
CA MET A 56 -11.45 -14.33 -22.16
C MET A 56 -12.71 -15.18 -21.96
N ARG A 57 -12.81 -16.26 -22.75
CA ARG A 57 -13.90 -17.24 -22.59
C ARG A 57 -13.59 -18.23 -21.47
N MET A 58 -14.64 -18.63 -20.76
CA MET A 58 -14.64 -19.75 -19.82
C MET A 58 -15.81 -20.68 -20.15
N PRO A 59 -15.65 -22.02 -20.08
CA PRO A 59 -16.78 -22.94 -20.21
C PRO A 59 -17.95 -22.54 -19.28
N ASP A 60 -19.18 -22.56 -19.77
CA ASP A 60 -20.36 -22.05 -19.06
C ASP A 60 -20.61 -22.74 -17.70
N ASP A 61 -20.27 -24.02 -17.60
CA ASP A 61 -20.32 -24.81 -16.37
C ASP A 61 -19.28 -24.33 -15.35
N GLN A 62 -18.04 -24.09 -15.79
CA GLN A 62 -16.98 -23.55 -14.94
C GLN A 62 -17.25 -22.12 -14.51
N PHE A 63 -17.84 -21.31 -15.40
CA PHE A 63 -18.21 -19.94 -15.08
C PHE A 63 -19.32 -19.91 -14.02
N SER A 64 -20.33 -20.77 -14.15
CA SER A 64 -21.36 -20.93 -13.12
C SER A 64 -20.78 -21.35 -11.77
N GLN A 65 -19.88 -22.35 -11.76
CA GLN A 65 -19.19 -22.77 -10.53
C GLN A 65 -18.35 -21.64 -9.91
N LEU A 66 -17.69 -20.83 -10.75
CA LEU A 66 -16.93 -19.69 -10.27
C LEU A 66 -17.83 -18.64 -9.61
N LEU A 67 -19.02 -18.38 -10.16
CA LEU A 67 -20.00 -17.48 -9.55
C LEU A 67 -20.47 -18.01 -8.19
N ASP A 68 -20.71 -19.31 -8.05
CA ASP A 68 -21.10 -19.91 -6.77
C ASP A 68 -19.99 -19.76 -5.71
N VAL A 69 -18.73 -19.98 -6.10
CA VAL A 69 -17.56 -19.75 -5.22
C VAL A 69 -17.44 -18.27 -4.85
N PHE A 70 -17.67 -17.38 -5.81
CA PHE A 70 -17.60 -15.93 -5.58
C PHE A 70 -18.70 -15.48 -4.62
N ASP A 71 -19.94 -15.90 -4.82
CA ASP A 71 -21.08 -15.57 -3.96
C ASP A 71 -20.88 -16.09 -2.52
N ALA A 72 -20.31 -17.29 -2.37
CA ALA A 72 -19.93 -17.82 -1.06
C ALA A 72 -18.84 -16.99 -0.36
N ALA A 73 -17.98 -16.31 -1.12
CA ALA A 73 -16.87 -15.50 -0.61
C ALA A 73 -17.20 -14.01 -0.45
N LEU A 74 -18.26 -13.51 -1.08
CA LEU A 74 -18.69 -12.11 -1.01
C LEU A 74 -18.97 -11.70 0.43
N ALA A 75 -18.54 -10.49 0.79
CA ALA A 75 -18.99 -9.85 2.02
C ALA A 75 -20.48 -9.54 1.88
N ARG A 76 -21.34 -10.43 2.40
CA ARG A 76 -22.79 -10.29 2.27
C ARG A 76 -23.23 -8.93 2.84
N PRO A 77 -23.99 -8.11 2.09
CA PRO A 77 -24.74 -7.02 2.67
C PRO A 77 -25.67 -7.57 3.76
N ARG A 78 -25.99 -6.77 4.79
CA ARG A 78 -27.00 -7.12 5.81
C ARG A 78 -28.38 -7.44 5.22
N ASP A 79 -28.57 -7.21 3.93
CA ASP A 79 -29.86 -7.20 3.24
C ASP A 79 -30.15 -8.50 2.47
N GLY A 80 -29.20 -9.46 2.39
CA GLY A 80 -29.48 -10.87 2.03
C GLY A 80 -29.94 -11.20 0.60
N ASP A 81 -29.79 -10.29 -0.36
CA ASP A 81 -30.24 -10.47 -1.75
C ASP A 81 -29.20 -11.18 -2.64
N ALA A 82 -29.45 -12.46 -2.96
CA ALA A 82 -28.54 -13.30 -3.76
C ALA A 82 -28.42 -12.85 -5.23
N ALA A 83 -29.44 -12.20 -5.80
CA ALA A 83 -29.38 -11.74 -7.19
C ALA A 83 -28.36 -10.61 -7.34
N LYS A 84 -28.28 -9.71 -6.36
CA LYS A 84 -27.27 -8.64 -6.32
C LYS A 84 -25.84 -9.18 -6.15
N GLY A 85 -25.67 -10.31 -5.48
CA GLY A 85 -24.37 -10.98 -5.32
C GLY A 85 -23.85 -11.51 -6.66
N ALA A 86 -24.68 -12.25 -7.40
CA ALA A 86 -24.33 -12.79 -8.71
C ALA A 86 -24.02 -11.68 -9.74
N ASP A 87 -24.80 -10.60 -9.74
CA ASP A 87 -24.56 -9.45 -10.63
C ASP A 87 -23.24 -8.74 -10.32
N LEU A 88 -22.93 -8.55 -9.03
CA LEU A 88 -21.65 -7.97 -8.60
C LEU A 88 -20.48 -8.88 -8.97
N ALA A 89 -20.60 -10.20 -8.78
CA ALA A 89 -19.57 -11.16 -9.18
C ALA A 89 -19.30 -11.10 -10.69
N ARG A 90 -20.36 -11.06 -11.52
CA ARG A 90 -20.24 -10.88 -12.97
C ARG A 90 -19.59 -9.55 -13.32
N ALA A 91 -19.96 -8.46 -12.65
CA ALA A 91 -19.36 -7.15 -12.86
C ALA A 91 -17.86 -7.14 -12.52
N VAL A 92 -17.46 -7.76 -11.41
CA VAL A 92 -16.04 -7.90 -11.03
C VAL A 92 -15.27 -8.71 -12.07
N LEU A 93 -15.81 -9.84 -12.54
CA LEU A 93 -15.17 -10.67 -13.56
C LEU A 93 -15.07 -10.00 -14.93
N LYS A 94 -15.95 -9.03 -15.23
CA LYS A 94 -15.93 -8.24 -16.47
C LYS A 94 -15.15 -6.91 -16.35
N ASP A 95 -14.63 -6.56 -15.16
CA ASP A 95 -13.88 -5.31 -14.93
C ASP A 95 -12.59 -5.29 -15.75
N SER A 96 -12.19 -4.11 -16.24
CA SER A 96 -11.04 -3.95 -17.13
C SER A 96 -10.45 -2.55 -17.01
N PHE A 97 -9.14 -2.43 -17.26
CA PHE A 97 -8.47 -1.13 -17.31
C PHE A 97 -8.96 -0.27 -18.45
N SER A 98 -9.16 -0.86 -19.63
CA SER A 98 -9.61 -0.15 -20.83
C SER A 98 -11.01 0.45 -20.71
N THR A 99 -11.87 -0.11 -19.84
CA THR A 99 -13.25 0.38 -19.65
C THR A 99 -13.45 1.19 -18.36
N ASN A 100 -12.48 1.18 -17.45
CA ASN A 100 -12.60 1.80 -16.13
C ASN A 100 -11.65 3.01 -15.96
N PRO A 101 -12.18 4.25 -16.04
CA PRO A 101 -11.37 5.47 -15.91
C PRO A 101 -10.68 5.61 -14.55
N ALA A 102 -11.26 5.05 -13.47
CA ALA A 102 -10.64 5.11 -12.14
C ALA A 102 -9.35 4.29 -12.12
N LEU A 103 -9.38 3.07 -12.67
CA LEU A 103 -8.20 2.19 -12.77
C LEU A 103 -7.11 2.82 -13.64
N THR A 104 -7.50 3.37 -14.79
CA THR A 104 -6.57 4.04 -15.71
C THR A 104 -5.98 5.31 -15.09
N GLY A 105 -6.80 6.13 -14.44
CA GLY A 105 -6.34 7.34 -13.75
C GLY A 105 -5.36 7.03 -12.62
N HIS A 106 -5.66 6.00 -11.83
CA HIS A 106 -4.76 5.52 -10.79
C HIS A 106 -3.42 5.03 -11.38
N LEU A 107 -3.43 4.19 -12.42
CA LEU A 107 -2.22 3.72 -13.09
C LEU A 107 -1.35 4.87 -13.60
N ARG A 108 -1.95 5.87 -14.26
CA ARG A 108 -1.23 7.03 -14.81
C ARG A 108 -0.53 7.82 -13.70
N ARG A 109 -1.23 8.10 -12.61
CA ARG A 109 -0.64 8.76 -11.43
C ARG A 109 0.47 7.91 -10.80
N SER A 110 0.23 6.62 -10.61
CA SER A 110 1.21 5.70 -10.01
C SER A 110 2.49 5.65 -10.86
N ILE A 111 2.40 5.40 -12.17
CA ILE A 111 3.60 5.34 -13.02
C ILE A 111 4.34 6.68 -13.03
N SER A 112 3.62 7.81 -13.08
CA SER A 112 4.27 9.13 -13.08
C SER A 112 5.03 9.43 -11.79
N ALA A 113 4.44 9.08 -10.65
CA ALA A 113 5.01 9.33 -9.34
C ALA A 113 6.10 8.33 -8.97
N THR A 114 5.92 7.06 -9.29
CA THR A 114 6.76 5.98 -8.74
C THR A 114 7.87 5.50 -9.67
N VAL A 115 7.71 5.72 -10.99
CA VAL A 115 8.69 5.29 -11.98
C VAL A 115 9.57 6.47 -12.37
N HIS A 116 10.87 6.34 -12.09
CA HIS A 116 11.85 7.36 -12.43
C HIS A 116 11.79 7.76 -13.92
N HIS A 117 11.98 9.04 -14.24
CA HIS A 117 11.76 9.59 -15.59
C HIS A 117 12.57 8.85 -16.68
N ARG A 118 13.80 8.40 -16.39
CA ARG A 118 14.61 7.61 -17.34
C ARG A 118 13.98 6.25 -17.64
N LEU A 119 13.47 5.57 -16.63
CA LEU A 119 12.80 4.27 -16.80
C LEU A 119 11.48 4.43 -17.54
N ARG A 120 10.71 5.49 -17.28
CA ARG A 120 9.51 5.83 -18.07
C ARG A 120 9.83 5.99 -19.56
N LYS A 121 10.93 6.67 -19.92
CA LYS A 121 11.37 6.79 -21.32
C LYS A 121 11.72 5.43 -21.94
N ILE A 122 12.47 4.59 -21.22
CA ILE A 122 12.86 3.24 -21.69
C ILE A 122 11.62 2.35 -21.90
N MET A 123 10.70 2.34 -20.94
CA MET A 123 9.42 1.65 -21.05
C MET A 123 8.62 2.15 -22.26
N GLY A 124 8.54 3.47 -22.46
CA GLY A 124 7.87 4.07 -23.62
C GLY A 124 8.45 3.59 -24.94
N LEU A 125 9.78 3.54 -25.08
CA LEU A 125 10.43 3.00 -26.27
C LEU A 125 10.04 1.54 -26.52
N LEU A 126 10.04 0.70 -25.49
CA LEU A 126 9.63 -0.70 -25.63
C LEU A 126 8.15 -0.84 -26.01
N LEU A 127 7.27 -0.03 -25.42
CA LEU A 127 5.85 0.01 -25.79
C LEU A 127 5.66 0.42 -27.27
N THR A 128 6.47 1.35 -27.77
CA THR A 128 6.51 1.70 -29.20
C THR A 128 6.99 0.53 -30.06
N VAL A 129 8.02 -0.20 -29.65
CA VAL A 129 8.49 -1.39 -30.39
C VAL A 129 7.36 -2.43 -30.46
N LEU A 130 6.66 -2.68 -29.36
CA LEU A 130 5.52 -3.61 -29.27
C LEU A 130 4.29 -3.16 -30.09
N SER A 131 4.18 -1.87 -30.42
CA SER A 131 3.12 -1.35 -31.30
C SER A 131 3.43 -1.55 -32.79
N THR A 132 4.62 -2.03 -33.16
CA THR A 132 4.99 -2.32 -34.56
C THR A 132 4.90 -3.82 -34.85
N ARG A 133 4.67 -4.20 -36.12
CA ARG A 133 4.64 -5.61 -36.55
C ARG A 133 5.97 -6.33 -36.31
N VAL A 134 7.07 -5.69 -36.68
CA VAL A 134 8.42 -6.26 -36.55
C VAL A 134 8.82 -6.38 -35.08
N GLY A 135 8.61 -5.32 -34.29
CA GLY A 135 8.94 -5.34 -32.87
C GLY A 135 8.07 -6.31 -32.07
N ALA A 136 6.77 -6.40 -32.36
CA ALA A 136 5.91 -7.42 -31.79
C ALA A 136 6.40 -8.84 -32.14
N PHE A 137 6.84 -9.08 -33.38
CA PHE A 137 7.36 -10.40 -33.76
C PHE A 137 8.63 -10.76 -32.96
N VAL A 138 9.58 -9.82 -32.87
CA VAL A 138 10.84 -10.02 -32.13
C VAL A 138 10.59 -10.27 -30.63
N LEU A 139 9.68 -9.52 -30.01
CA LEU A 139 9.49 -9.56 -28.55
C LEU A 139 8.42 -10.56 -28.08
N THR A 140 7.49 -10.95 -28.96
CA THR A 140 6.34 -11.80 -28.60
C THR A 140 6.18 -13.04 -29.46
N GLY A 141 6.89 -13.13 -30.58
CA GLY A 141 6.73 -14.19 -31.59
C GLY A 141 5.53 -14.02 -32.51
N ASN A 142 4.81 -12.88 -32.45
CA ASN A 142 3.61 -12.61 -33.24
C ASN A 142 3.79 -11.36 -34.13
N CYS A 143 3.40 -11.44 -35.40
CA CYS A 143 3.52 -10.31 -36.35
C CYS A 143 2.43 -9.23 -36.18
N THR A 144 1.42 -9.47 -35.34
CA THR A 144 0.38 -8.49 -35.01
C THR A 144 0.85 -7.62 -33.83
N PRO A 145 0.74 -6.28 -33.90
CA PRO A 145 1.04 -5.41 -32.75
C PRO A 145 0.31 -5.86 -31.49
N VAL A 146 0.97 -5.78 -30.33
CA VAL A 146 0.48 -6.44 -29.09
C VAL A 146 -0.93 -5.99 -28.68
N HIS A 147 -1.22 -4.69 -28.75
CA HIS A 147 -2.52 -4.13 -28.41
C HIS A 147 -3.66 -4.52 -29.35
N LEU A 148 -3.34 -5.10 -30.52
CA LEU A 148 -4.31 -5.61 -31.49
C LEU A 148 -4.42 -7.14 -31.43
N GLN A 149 -3.63 -7.81 -30.59
CA GLN A 149 -3.71 -9.26 -30.41
C GLN A 149 -4.91 -9.63 -29.54
N PRO A 150 -5.54 -10.79 -29.78
CA PRO A 150 -6.55 -11.33 -28.88
C PRO A 150 -6.06 -11.41 -27.43
N LEU A 151 -6.96 -11.23 -26.46
CA LEU A 151 -6.60 -11.13 -25.04
C LEU A 151 -5.81 -12.35 -24.54
N HIS A 152 -6.25 -13.55 -24.91
CA HIS A 152 -5.56 -14.80 -24.55
C HIS A 152 -4.13 -14.89 -25.11
N VAL A 153 -3.85 -14.25 -26.25
CA VAL A 153 -2.48 -14.18 -26.82
C VAL A 153 -1.64 -13.22 -25.98
N ARG A 154 -2.17 -12.05 -25.62
CA ARG A 154 -1.49 -11.08 -24.74
C ARG A 154 -1.16 -11.69 -23.37
N GLU A 155 -2.08 -12.45 -22.80
CA GLU A 155 -1.85 -13.19 -21.55
C GLU A 155 -0.73 -14.23 -21.71
N ALA A 156 -0.75 -15.02 -22.78
CA ALA A 156 0.30 -15.99 -23.07
C ALA A 156 1.67 -15.31 -23.25
N VAL A 157 1.72 -14.12 -23.87
CA VAL A 157 2.95 -13.32 -23.99
C VAL A 157 3.48 -12.93 -22.62
N LEU A 158 2.65 -12.38 -21.73
CA LEU A 158 3.06 -12.02 -20.36
C LEU A 158 3.55 -13.23 -19.58
N ARG A 159 2.83 -14.36 -19.64
CA ARG A 159 3.24 -15.63 -19.01
C ARG A 159 4.58 -16.13 -19.53
N ARG A 160 4.88 -15.99 -20.83
CA ARG A 160 6.20 -16.36 -21.39
C ARG A 160 7.30 -15.42 -20.93
N TRP A 161 7.00 -14.13 -20.80
CA TRP A 161 7.96 -13.15 -20.32
C TRP A 161 8.39 -13.37 -18.87
N THR A 162 7.52 -13.89 -17.99
CA THR A 162 7.90 -14.17 -16.58
C THR A 162 9.01 -15.21 -16.44
N VAL A 163 9.12 -16.14 -17.41
CA VAL A 163 10.13 -17.21 -17.47
C VAL A 163 11.18 -16.99 -18.57
N SER A 164 11.20 -15.81 -19.19
CA SER A 164 12.17 -15.50 -20.26
C SER A 164 13.61 -15.51 -19.74
N TYR A 165 14.56 -15.96 -20.56
CA TYR A 165 15.98 -15.84 -20.26
C TYR A 165 16.46 -14.38 -20.25
N VAL A 166 15.74 -13.47 -20.92
CA VAL A 166 16.06 -12.04 -20.98
C VAL A 166 15.56 -11.32 -19.72
N PRO A 167 16.45 -10.77 -18.85
CA PRO A 167 16.03 -10.13 -17.60
C PRO A 167 15.05 -8.97 -17.77
N ALA A 168 15.22 -8.16 -18.82
CA ALA A 168 14.34 -7.03 -19.12
C ALA A 168 12.88 -7.46 -19.37
N MET A 169 12.66 -8.62 -19.99
CA MET A 169 11.31 -9.14 -20.23
C MET A 169 10.65 -9.63 -18.94
N ARG A 170 11.42 -10.30 -18.07
CA ARG A 170 10.94 -10.71 -16.74
C ARG A 170 10.55 -9.50 -15.89
N LEU A 171 11.40 -8.49 -15.87
CA LEU A 171 11.15 -7.24 -15.16
C LEU A 171 9.88 -6.56 -15.69
N MET A 172 9.74 -6.44 -17.01
CA MET A 172 8.55 -5.86 -17.64
C MET A 172 7.25 -6.59 -17.25
N ALA A 173 7.23 -7.92 -17.36
CA ALA A 173 6.04 -8.70 -17.01
C ALA A 173 5.66 -8.53 -15.53
N ARG A 174 6.65 -8.58 -14.62
CA ARG A 174 6.43 -8.34 -13.19
C ARG A 174 5.92 -6.92 -12.93
N SER A 175 6.55 -5.90 -13.53
CA SER A 175 6.14 -4.51 -13.34
C SER A 175 4.71 -4.25 -13.82
N ILE A 176 4.32 -4.77 -15.00
CA ILE A 176 2.96 -4.65 -15.52
C ILE A 176 1.98 -5.35 -14.58
N ALA A 177 2.28 -6.59 -14.17
CA ALA A 177 1.43 -7.36 -13.27
C ALA A 177 1.23 -6.67 -11.92
N THR A 178 2.31 -6.25 -11.27
CA THR A 178 2.27 -5.55 -9.98
C THR A 178 1.51 -4.23 -10.09
N LEU A 179 1.77 -3.40 -11.10
CA LEU A 179 1.08 -2.13 -11.28
C LEU A 179 -0.42 -2.33 -11.53
N ALA A 180 -0.80 -3.29 -12.37
CA ALA A 180 -2.19 -3.62 -12.64
C ALA A 180 -2.91 -4.11 -11.37
N GLN A 181 -2.40 -5.17 -10.73
CA GLN A 181 -3.02 -5.72 -9.52
C GLN A 181 -3.12 -4.68 -8.39
N TYR A 182 -2.05 -3.90 -8.17
CA TYR A 182 -2.04 -2.85 -7.18
C TYR A 182 -3.08 -1.77 -7.50
N SER A 183 -3.14 -1.30 -8.75
CA SER A 183 -4.11 -0.28 -9.17
C SER A 183 -5.55 -0.74 -8.99
N TRP A 184 -5.84 -2.00 -9.32
CA TRP A 184 -7.16 -2.57 -9.16
C TRP A 184 -7.59 -2.68 -7.70
N LEU A 185 -6.71 -3.20 -6.83
CA LEU A 185 -6.98 -3.30 -5.39
C LEU A 185 -7.21 -1.93 -4.73
N GLN A 186 -6.48 -0.90 -5.16
CA GLN A 186 -6.52 0.43 -4.55
C GLN A 186 -7.73 1.25 -5.01
N SER A 187 -8.14 1.10 -6.27
CA SER A 187 -9.09 2.03 -6.93
C SER A 187 -10.37 1.40 -7.48
N SER A 188 -10.49 0.07 -7.60
CA SER A 188 -11.72 -0.56 -8.11
C SER A 188 -12.87 -0.39 -7.12
N PRO A 189 -13.98 0.27 -7.52
CA PRO A 189 -15.19 0.33 -6.69
C PRO A 189 -15.84 -1.04 -6.52
N LEU A 190 -15.74 -1.89 -7.55
CA LEU A 190 -16.29 -3.24 -7.55
C LEU A 190 -15.58 -4.13 -6.53
N PHE A 191 -14.25 -4.04 -6.44
CA PHE A 191 -13.50 -4.75 -5.41
C PHE A 191 -13.89 -4.31 -3.99
N LYS A 192 -14.07 -3.01 -3.75
CA LYS A 192 -14.51 -2.48 -2.44
C LYS A 192 -15.90 -2.99 -2.06
N GLN A 193 -16.83 -3.00 -3.02
CA GLN A 193 -18.17 -3.55 -2.82
C GLN A 193 -18.12 -5.06 -2.54
N ALA A 194 -17.37 -5.82 -3.34
CA ALA A 194 -17.29 -7.28 -3.22
C ALA A 194 -16.63 -7.74 -1.90
N SER A 195 -15.58 -7.03 -1.48
CA SER A 195 -14.85 -7.33 -0.24
C SER A 195 -15.52 -6.78 1.02
N GLY A 196 -16.50 -5.89 0.89
CA GLY A 196 -17.07 -5.14 2.01
C GLY A 196 -16.09 -4.17 2.67
N TYR A 197 -14.95 -3.89 2.04
CA TYR A 197 -13.95 -2.97 2.57
C TYR A 197 -14.43 -1.53 2.41
N THR A 198 -14.58 -0.82 3.53
CA THR A 198 -14.87 0.62 3.56
C THR A 198 -13.59 1.40 3.83
N ASP A 199 -13.31 2.54 3.23
CA ASP A 199 -12.08 3.27 3.58
C ASP A 199 -12.08 3.81 5.02
N VAL A 200 -13.27 4.17 5.51
CA VAL A 200 -13.48 4.78 6.82
C VAL A 200 -14.24 3.79 7.73
N PRO A 201 -13.82 3.59 8.99
CA PRO A 201 -14.55 2.74 9.93
C PRO A 201 -15.88 3.38 10.33
N HIS A 202 -16.83 2.58 10.82
CA HIS A 202 -18.09 3.08 11.35
C HIS A 202 -18.36 2.53 12.76
N PRO A 203 -18.60 3.40 13.76
CA PRO A 203 -18.60 4.86 13.69
C PRO A 203 -17.18 5.45 13.50
N TRP A 204 -17.07 6.61 12.83
CA TRP A 204 -15.83 7.38 12.75
C TRP A 204 -15.90 8.59 13.67
N LYS A 205 -14.88 8.75 14.50
CA LYS A 205 -14.71 9.92 15.36
C LYS A 205 -13.22 10.24 15.47
N PRO A 206 -12.78 11.44 15.12
CA PRO A 206 -11.38 11.79 15.29
C PRO A 206 -11.04 11.93 16.77
N GLY A 207 -9.91 11.36 17.17
CA GLY A 207 -9.31 11.50 18.48
C GLY A 207 -8.60 12.86 18.63
N PRO A 208 -8.02 13.11 19.82
CA PRO A 208 -7.25 14.33 20.06
C PRO A 208 -6.03 14.41 19.12
N ALA A 209 -5.73 15.62 18.66
CA ALA A 209 -4.56 15.92 17.85
C ALA A 209 -3.60 16.79 18.67
N PHE A 210 -2.30 16.56 18.55
CA PHE A 210 -1.31 17.51 19.02
C PHE A 210 -1.12 18.61 17.96
N GLU A 211 -1.06 19.86 18.42
CA GLU A 211 -0.82 21.02 17.56
C GLU A 211 0.69 21.21 17.37
N PHE A 212 1.24 20.52 16.37
CA PHE A 212 2.63 20.69 15.96
C PHE A 212 2.81 22.02 15.22
N GLU A 213 3.89 22.73 15.55
CA GLU A 213 4.38 23.87 14.78
C GLU A 213 5.53 23.40 13.87
N PHE A 214 5.41 23.67 12.57
CA PHE A 214 6.43 23.29 11.59
C PHE A 214 7.08 24.52 10.98
N LEU A 215 8.41 24.55 10.99
CA LEU A 215 9.18 25.48 10.18
C LEU A 215 9.06 25.06 8.71
N GLN A 216 8.45 25.91 7.88
CA GLN A 216 8.27 25.68 6.45
C GLN A 216 9.19 26.61 5.65
N PHE A 217 10.01 26.04 4.78
CA PHE A 217 10.92 26.79 3.92
C PHE A 217 10.44 26.70 2.47
N PRO A 218 10.52 27.80 1.69
CA PRO A 218 10.14 27.75 0.28
C PRO A 218 11.01 26.74 -0.48
N PRO A 219 10.46 26.00 -1.45
CA PRO A 219 11.26 25.11 -2.28
C PRO A 219 12.34 25.91 -3.00
N ALA A 220 13.57 25.40 -3.03
CA ALA A 220 14.60 25.92 -3.92
C ALA A 220 14.03 25.87 -5.35
N THR A 221 13.84 27.02 -5.98
CA THR A 221 13.34 27.10 -7.35
C THR A 221 14.25 26.22 -8.21
N GLY A 222 13.67 25.27 -8.94
CA GLY A 222 14.39 24.19 -9.63
C GLY A 222 15.38 24.62 -10.73
N LYS A 223 15.69 25.91 -10.83
CA LYS A 223 16.86 26.41 -11.52
C LYS A 223 17.99 26.53 -10.50
N ARG A 224 18.91 25.57 -10.52
CA ARG A 224 20.29 25.84 -10.13
C ARG A 224 20.93 26.74 -11.19
N ASP A 225 20.35 27.92 -11.42
CA ASP A 225 21.11 29.00 -12.02
C ASP A 225 21.94 29.51 -10.84
N GLU A 226 23.27 29.46 -10.95
CA GLU A 226 24.23 29.87 -9.91
C GLU A 226 24.01 31.31 -9.40
N GLU A 227 23.10 32.07 -10.03
CA GLU A 227 22.74 33.45 -9.71
C GLU A 227 21.34 33.63 -9.06
N SER A 228 20.51 32.59 -8.96
CA SER A 228 19.23 32.66 -8.21
C SER A 228 19.32 31.92 -6.88
N GLY A 229 20.27 32.38 -6.06
CA GLY A 229 20.45 31.94 -4.68
C GLY A 229 19.33 32.47 -3.79
N SER A 230 18.39 31.61 -3.40
CA SER A 230 17.80 31.78 -2.08
C SER A 230 18.90 31.45 -1.08
N ASP A 231 19.25 32.39 -0.21
CA ASP A 231 20.23 32.13 0.85
C ASP A 231 19.81 30.88 1.65
N PRO A 232 20.76 29.98 1.99
CA PRO A 232 20.44 28.80 2.78
C PRO A 232 19.82 29.25 4.10
N VAL A 233 18.69 28.66 4.46
CA VAL A 233 18.08 28.95 5.76
C VAL A 233 18.92 28.26 6.84
N VAL A 234 19.44 29.06 7.77
CA VAL A 234 20.26 28.59 8.88
C VAL A 234 19.41 28.54 10.15
N VAL A 235 19.34 27.37 10.78
CA VAL A 235 18.68 27.15 12.06
C VAL A 235 19.71 26.58 13.04
N GLU A 236 19.94 27.27 14.15
CA GLU A 236 20.84 26.81 15.21
C GLU A 236 20.09 25.94 16.22
N THR A 237 20.63 24.76 16.49
CA THR A 237 20.07 23.79 17.44
C THR A 237 21.20 22.95 18.03
N ASP A 238 20.93 22.20 19.10
CA ASP A 238 21.95 21.35 19.72
C ASP A 238 22.03 19.99 19.04
N VAL A 239 20.88 19.44 18.63
CA VAL A 239 20.78 18.16 17.92
C VAL A 239 19.82 18.27 16.73
N VAL A 240 20.21 17.66 15.61
CA VAL A 240 19.33 17.44 14.44
C VAL A 240 19.06 15.95 14.27
N ILE A 241 17.79 15.58 14.16
CA ILE A 241 17.33 14.23 13.89
C ILE A 241 16.68 14.20 12.52
N VAL A 242 17.21 13.35 11.63
CA VAL A 242 16.68 13.19 10.26
C VAL A 242 15.74 11.99 10.23
N GLY A 243 14.45 12.27 10.06
CA GLY A 243 13.35 11.31 10.04
C GLY A 243 12.60 11.24 11.36
N SER A 244 11.28 11.35 11.30
CA SER A 244 10.38 11.32 12.47
C SER A 244 9.85 9.93 12.83
N GLY A 245 10.46 8.87 12.27
CA GLY A 245 10.05 7.47 12.48
C GLY A 245 10.32 6.93 13.89
N CYS A 246 10.11 5.63 14.10
CA CYS A 246 10.19 5.01 15.44
C CYS A 246 11.49 5.28 16.19
N GLY A 247 12.65 5.20 15.53
CA GLY A 247 13.93 5.53 16.17
C GLY A 247 14.09 7.03 16.42
N GLY A 248 13.83 7.86 15.40
CA GLY A 248 14.02 9.31 15.47
C GLY A 248 13.14 9.97 16.53
N ALA A 249 11.87 9.57 16.62
CA ALA A 249 10.94 10.12 17.60
C ALA A 249 11.31 9.78 19.05
N VAL A 250 11.76 8.54 19.32
CA VAL A 250 12.24 8.15 20.65
C VAL A 250 13.46 8.97 21.03
N CYS A 251 14.45 9.07 20.13
CA CYS A 251 15.63 9.91 20.35
C CYS A 251 15.26 11.38 20.60
N ALA A 252 14.33 11.92 19.80
CA ALA A 252 13.89 13.31 19.92
C ALA A 252 13.31 13.59 21.30
N LYS A 253 12.40 12.73 21.77
CA LYS A 253 11.79 12.84 23.09
C LYS A 253 12.84 12.83 24.20
N ILE A 254 13.69 11.80 24.21
CA ILE A 254 14.65 11.60 25.32
C ILE A 254 15.67 12.73 25.37
N LEU A 255 16.16 13.23 24.23
CA LEU A 255 17.12 14.32 24.18
C LEU A 255 16.47 15.67 24.54
N ALA A 256 15.22 15.91 24.11
CA ALA A 256 14.48 17.11 24.50
C ALA A 256 14.16 17.12 26.00
N GLU A 257 13.74 16.00 26.58
CA GLU A 257 13.52 15.84 28.02
C GLU A 257 14.81 16.01 28.84
N ALA A 258 15.97 15.71 28.23
CA ALA A 258 17.29 15.99 28.81
C ALA A 258 17.71 17.48 28.71
N GLY A 259 16.91 18.33 28.07
CA GLY A 259 17.12 19.77 27.98
C GLY A 259 17.83 20.26 26.72
N HIS A 260 18.03 19.39 25.71
CA HIS A 260 18.60 19.81 24.43
C HIS A 260 17.56 20.48 23.52
N ARG A 261 17.98 21.48 22.75
CA ARG A 261 17.21 21.94 21.58
C ARG A 261 17.33 20.91 20.48
N VAL A 262 16.22 20.31 20.09
CA VAL A 262 16.16 19.24 19.09
C VAL A 262 15.36 19.70 17.89
N LEU A 263 15.95 19.59 16.69
CA LEU A 263 15.26 19.80 15.43
C LEU A 263 15.01 18.45 14.75
N VAL A 264 13.75 18.14 14.43
CA VAL A 264 13.38 16.93 13.68
C VAL A 264 13.07 17.33 12.23
N LEU A 265 13.78 16.73 11.28
CA LEU A 265 13.57 16.93 9.85
C LEU A 265 12.81 15.75 9.27
N GLU A 266 11.63 16.00 8.71
CA GLU A 266 10.79 15.00 8.05
C GLU A 266 10.55 15.37 6.59
N LYS A 267 10.63 14.39 5.69
CA LYS A 267 10.38 14.60 4.25
C LYS A 267 8.89 14.57 3.92
N GLY A 268 8.10 13.84 4.72
CA GLY A 268 6.66 13.72 4.59
C GLY A 268 5.89 14.83 5.30
N HIS A 269 4.56 14.72 5.28
CA HIS A 269 3.66 15.66 5.93
C HIS A 269 3.06 15.09 7.22
N TYR A 270 2.66 15.97 8.13
CA TYR A 270 1.79 15.62 9.24
C TYR A 270 0.32 15.65 8.81
N TYR A 271 -0.41 14.58 9.15
CA TYR A 271 -1.84 14.48 8.95
C TYR A 271 -2.51 14.24 10.31
N PRO A 272 -3.33 15.17 10.80
CA PRO A 272 -3.97 15.00 12.10
C PRO A 272 -5.05 13.90 12.03
N PRO A 273 -5.48 13.35 13.18
CA PRO A 273 -6.51 12.30 13.25
C PRO A 273 -7.82 12.62 12.49
N SER A 274 -8.18 13.90 12.34
CA SER A 274 -9.34 14.37 11.56
C SER A 274 -9.22 14.15 10.05
N GLN A 275 -8.04 13.83 9.55
CA GLN A 275 -7.76 13.49 8.14
C GLN A 275 -7.46 12.00 7.95
N LEU A 276 -7.57 11.20 9.02
CA LEU A 276 -7.28 9.77 9.03
C LEU A 276 -8.54 8.94 9.35
N PRO A 277 -8.58 7.65 8.99
CA PRO A 277 -7.69 7.03 8.03
C PRO A 277 -7.92 7.62 6.64
N MET A 278 -6.87 7.65 5.81
CA MET A 278 -7.05 8.05 4.42
C MET A 278 -7.69 6.92 3.60
N PRO A 279 -8.49 7.24 2.57
CA PRO A 279 -8.83 6.24 1.57
C PRO A 279 -7.58 5.69 0.90
N GLN A 280 -7.63 4.43 0.51
CA GLN A 280 -6.51 3.65 -0.02
C GLN A 280 -5.70 4.38 -1.12
N GLU A 281 -6.38 4.99 -2.09
CA GLU A 281 -5.72 5.73 -3.17
C GLU A 281 -4.97 6.99 -2.68
N GLN A 282 -5.53 7.76 -1.76
CA GLN A 282 -4.88 8.93 -1.16
C GLN A 282 -3.76 8.49 -0.23
N GLY A 283 -4.06 7.56 0.66
CA GLY A 283 -3.15 7.06 1.68
C GLY A 283 -1.88 6.49 1.08
N SER A 284 -1.99 5.63 0.07
CA SER A 284 -0.83 5.07 -0.65
C SER A 284 0.12 6.15 -1.18
N ARG A 285 -0.39 7.30 -1.65
CA ARG A 285 0.44 8.39 -2.19
C ARG A 285 0.98 9.34 -1.13
N LEU A 286 0.19 9.63 -0.10
CA LEU A 286 0.48 10.67 0.87
C LEU A 286 1.19 10.15 2.13
N LEU A 287 0.98 8.87 2.48
CA LEU A 287 1.52 8.27 3.70
C LEU A 287 2.72 7.37 3.45
N PHE A 288 2.88 6.86 2.22
CA PHE A 288 3.92 5.88 1.88
C PHE A 288 4.96 6.44 0.92
N GLU A 289 6.19 6.03 1.14
CA GLU A 289 7.28 6.29 0.21
C GLU A 289 6.96 5.68 -1.15
N ASN A 290 7.14 6.49 -2.20
CA ASN A 290 6.98 6.06 -3.58
C ASN A 290 5.63 5.35 -3.84
N GLY A 291 4.54 5.83 -3.25
CA GLY A 291 3.22 5.23 -3.45
C GLY A 291 3.02 3.87 -2.78
N GLY A 292 3.95 3.44 -1.90
CA GLY A 292 3.95 2.12 -1.26
C GLY A 292 4.79 1.06 -1.98
N VAL A 293 5.51 1.40 -3.05
CA VAL A 293 6.30 0.43 -3.84
C VAL A 293 7.71 0.97 -4.08
N VAL A 294 8.64 0.66 -3.18
CA VAL A 294 10.07 0.95 -3.37
C VAL A 294 10.78 -0.34 -3.79
N ALA A 295 11.08 -0.51 -5.08
CA ALA A 295 11.72 -1.71 -5.58
C ALA A 295 13.24 -1.54 -5.76
N THR A 296 14.00 -2.64 -5.62
CA THR A 296 15.41 -2.68 -6.05
C THR A 296 15.54 -2.48 -7.55
N THR A 297 16.72 -2.07 -8.04
CA THR A 297 16.95 -1.77 -9.46
C THR A 297 16.64 -2.95 -10.40
N ASP A 298 16.81 -4.18 -9.91
CA ASP A 298 16.49 -5.42 -10.61
C ASP A 298 15.06 -5.95 -10.36
N GLY A 299 14.30 -5.28 -9.49
CA GLY A 299 12.94 -5.66 -9.09
C GLY A 299 12.85 -6.96 -8.29
N ALA A 300 13.96 -7.42 -7.68
CA ALA A 300 13.98 -8.64 -6.87
C ALA A 300 13.37 -8.46 -5.48
N LEU A 301 13.46 -7.26 -4.90
CA LEU A 301 12.92 -6.93 -3.59
C LEU A 301 12.09 -5.65 -3.68
N THR A 302 10.97 -5.62 -2.97
CA THR A 302 10.16 -4.42 -2.76
C THR A 302 10.08 -4.12 -1.26
N VAL A 303 10.29 -2.86 -0.91
CA VAL A 303 10.20 -2.31 0.43
C VAL A 303 8.99 -1.38 0.50
N VAL A 304 8.26 -1.46 1.60
CA VAL A 304 7.17 -0.54 1.95
C VAL A 304 7.65 0.30 3.12
N ALA A 305 7.66 1.63 2.97
CA ALA A 305 8.09 2.56 4.00
C ALA A 305 7.09 3.71 4.12
N GLY A 306 6.97 4.27 5.32
CA GLY A 306 6.16 5.46 5.56
C GLY A 306 6.93 6.72 5.17
N ALA A 307 6.24 7.69 4.58
CA ALA A 307 6.75 9.01 4.21
C ALA A 307 5.78 10.08 4.72
N THR A 308 5.61 10.12 6.04
CA THR A 308 4.69 10.99 6.78
C THR A 308 5.25 11.23 8.17
N TRP A 309 4.79 12.26 8.89
CA TRP A 309 5.15 12.48 10.28
C TRP A 309 4.86 11.23 11.12
N GLY A 310 5.88 10.74 11.83
CA GLY A 310 5.89 9.47 12.54
C GLY A 310 6.39 8.26 11.72
N GLY A 311 6.68 8.46 10.43
CA GLY A 311 7.26 7.48 9.50
C GLY A 311 6.49 6.16 9.43
N GLY A 312 7.22 5.05 9.42
CA GLY A 312 6.65 3.70 9.41
C GLY A 312 5.74 3.39 10.61
N GLY A 313 5.93 4.07 11.75
CA GLY A 313 5.07 3.90 12.91
C GLY A 313 3.64 4.43 12.69
N THR A 314 3.47 5.40 11.79
CA THR A 314 2.15 5.93 11.40
C THR A 314 1.35 4.95 10.54
N ILE A 315 2.02 4.13 9.72
CA ILE A 315 1.38 3.22 8.74
C ILE A 315 1.46 1.72 9.09
N ASN A 316 2.13 1.32 10.16
CA ASN A 316 2.19 -0.10 10.55
C ASN A 316 0.89 -0.60 11.20
N TRP A 317 0.82 -1.91 11.45
CA TRP A 317 -0.32 -2.64 12.01
C TRP A 317 -0.34 -2.74 13.55
N SER A 318 0.29 -1.79 14.25
CA SER A 318 0.37 -1.74 15.71
C SER A 318 1.11 -2.88 16.42
N VAL A 319 1.46 -3.95 15.71
CA VAL A 319 2.10 -5.15 16.27
C VAL A 319 3.43 -4.80 16.95
N CYS A 320 3.57 -5.23 18.20
CA CYS A 320 4.78 -5.11 19.00
C CYS A 320 5.37 -6.50 19.27
N LEU A 321 6.60 -6.70 18.82
CA LEU A 321 7.36 -7.91 19.02
C LEU A 321 8.70 -7.54 19.65
N GLN A 322 8.97 -8.06 20.84
CA GLN A 322 10.30 -7.95 21.41
C GLN A 322 11.28 -8.85 20.65
N THR A 323 12.53 -8.41 20.53
CA THR A 323 13.59 -9.18 19.86
C THR A 323 13.84 -10.50 20.60
N GLN A 324 13.70 -11.61 19.90
CA GLN A 324 13.79 -12.95 20.50
C GLN A 324 15.24 -13.34 20.84
N ASP A 325 15.42 -14.16 21.87
CA ASP A 325 16.74 -14.60 22.35
C ASP A 325 17.68 -15.18 21.28
N PRO A 326 17.23 -16.02 20.33
CA PRO A 326 18.12 -16.52 19.28
C PRO A 326 18.74 -15.40 18.43
N VAL A 327 17.95 -14.37 18.10
CA VAL A 327 18.39 -13.21 17.32
C VAL A 327 19.38 -12.37 18.13
N ARG A 328 19.08 -12.15 19.42
CA ARG A 328 19.97 -11.41 20.34
C ARG A 328 21.33 -12.09 20.47
N ARG A 329 21.35 -13.41 20.63
CA ARG A 329 22.58 -14.22 20.69
C ARG A 329 23.38 -14.14 19.40
N GLU A 330 22.73 -14.24 18.24
CA GLU A 330 23.41 -14.08 16.95
C GLU A 330 24.11 -12.70 16.87
N TRP A 331 23.40 -11.62 17.19
CA TRP A 331 23.98 -10.27 17.14
C TRP A 331 25.12 -10.10 18.14
N ALA A 332 24.96 -10.60 19.36
CA ALA A 332 25.98 -10.45 20.38
C ALA A 332 27.23 -11.28 20.10
N ARG A 333 27.07 -12.56 19.77
CA ARG A 333 28.19 -13.52 19.68
C ARG A 333 28.82 -13.56 18.29
N ASP A 334 27.99 -13.58 17.25
CA ASP A 334 28.46 -13.77 15.88
C ASP A 334 28.80 -12.43 15.20
N ARG A 335 28.21 -11.33 15.69
CA ARG A 335 28.41 -9.97 15.14
C ARG A 335 29.13 -9.01 16.10
N GLY A 336 29.48 -9.45 17.31
CA GLY A 336 30.28 -8.68 18.26
C GLY A 336 29.53 -7.50 18.90
N LEU A 337 28.21 -7.61 19.10
CA LEU A 337 27.36 -6.57 19.68
C LEU A 337 26.85 -6.98 21.07
N PRO A 338 27.71 -7.05 22.11
CA PRO A 338 27.41 -7.72 23.38
C PRO A 338 26.23 -7.11 24.15
N PHE A 339 25.94 -5.82 23.92
CA PHE A 339 24.81 -5.12 24.53
C PHE A 339 23.47 -5.85 24.36
N PHE A 340 23.24 -6.52 23.22
CA PHE A 340 21.96 -7.17 22.95
C PHE A 340 21.66 -8.37 23.86
N GLU A 341 22.65 -8.99 24.50
CA GLU A 341 22.43 -10.05 25.49
C GLU A 341 22.31 -9.53 26.93
N THR A 342 22.47 -8.23 27.17
CA THR A 342 22.48 -7.71 28.54
C THR A 342 21.08 -7.48 29.10
N PRO A 343 20.92 -7.45 30.44
CA PRO A 343 19.67 -7.06 31.09
C PRO A 343 19.22 -5.63 30.73
N GLU A 344 20.16 -4.72 30.47
CA GLU A 344 19.85 -3.34 30.10
C GLU A 344 19.10 -3.27 28.77
N PHE A 345 19.46 -4.10 27.78
CA PHE A 345 18.71 -4.15 26.53
C PHE A 345 17.28 -4.68 26.74
N GLN A 346 17.10 -5.65 27.63
CA GLN A 346 15.75 -6.10 28.01
C GLN A 346 14.95 -4.96 28.65
N ALA A 347 15.56 -4.23 29.59
CA ALA A 347 14.92 -3.06 30.21
C ALA A 347 14.55 -1.97 29.19
N CYS A 348 15.33 -1.79 28.12
CA CYS A 348 14.95 -0.91 27.01
C CYS A 348 13.71 -1.39 26.26
N LEU A 349 13.63 -2.69 25.94
CA LEU A 349 12.47 -3.28 25.27
C LEU A 349 11.21 -3.14 26.13
N ASP A 350 11.32 -3.46 27.42
CA ASP A 350 10.21 -3.37 28.37
C ASP A 350 9.72 -1.94 28.51
N ARG A 351 10.64 -0.99 28.75
CA ARG A 351 10.31 0.44 28.86
C ARG A 351 9.56 0.97 27.64
N VAL A 352 10.00 0.62 26.42
CA VAL A 352 9.34 1.08 25.19
C VAL A 352 7.96 0.44 25.04
N CYS A 353 7.81 -0.85 25.34
CA CYS A 353 6.50 -1.51 25.29
C CYS A 353 5.54 -0.89 26.31
N ASP A 354 5.96 -0.74 27.56
CA ASP A 354 5.16 -0.18 28.65
C ASP A 354 4.75 1.27 28.35
N TYR A 355 5.69 2.09 27.86
CA TYR A 355 5.42 3.49 27.51
C TYR A 355 4.34 3.61 26.42
N MET A 356 4.33 2.71 25.44
CA MET A 356 3.30 2.68 24.38
C MET A 356 2.03 1.92 24.79
N GLY A 357 1.95 1.41 26.03
CA GLY A 357 0.88 0.55 26.50
C GLY A 357 0.78 -0.78 25.73
N ALA A 358 1.89 -1.22 25.13
CA ALA A 358 1.99 -2.45 24.35
C ALA A 358 2.19 -3.66 25.27
N THR A 359 1.29 -3.86 26.23
CA THR A 359 1.33 -4.93 27.25
C THR A 359 0.12 -4.87 28.19
N ALA A 360 -0.72 -3.81 28.13
CA ALA A 360 -1.80 -3.60 29.09
C ALA A 360 -3.02 -4.56 28.93
N GLY A 361 -2.84 -5.63 28.15
CA GLY A 361 -3.66 -6.85 28.16
C GLY A 361 -2.75 -8.07 27.96
N SER A 362 -3.20 -9.26 28.35
CA SER A 362 -2.49 -10.50 28.01
C SER A 362 -2.62 -10.79 26.51
N GLU A 363 -1.73 -11.61 25.92
CA GLU A 363 -1.92 -12.13 24.56
C GLU A 363 -3.32 -12.77 24.40
N ALA A 364 -3.85 -13.38 25.47
CA ALA A 364 -5.19 -13.97 25.46
C ALA A 364 -6.34 -12.94 25.34
N ASP A 365 -6.09 -11.67 25.68
CA ASP A 365 -7.10 -10.60 25.63
C ASP A 365 -7.15 -9.88 24.27
N VAL A 366 -6.18 -10.13 23.38
CA VAL A 366 -6.18 -9.55 22.03
C VAL A 366 -7.23 -10.24 21.18
N ARG A 367 -8.34 -9.53 20.92
CA ARG A 367 -9.41 -10.01 20.05
C ARG A 367 -8.87 -10.44 18.68
N GLN A 368 -9.13 -11.70 18.33
CA GLN A 368 -8.72 -12.26 17.04
C GLN A 368 -9.82 -12.16 15.98
N THR A 369 -9.40 -11.87 14.74
CA THR A 369 -10.25 -12.07 13.56
C THR A 369 -10.57 -13.56 13.38
N HIS A 370 -11.59 -13.89 12.58
CA HIS A 370 -11.87 -15.30 12.25
C HIS A 370 -10.63 -16.02 11.68
N ARG A 371 -9.89 -15.36 10.77
CA ARG A 371 -8.65 -15.89 10.21
C ARG A 371 -7.55 -16.07 11.26
N GLY A 372 -7.42 -15.13 12.19
CA GLY A 372 -6.49 -15.24 13.32
C GLY A 372 -6.82 -16.43 14.21
N LYS A 373 -8.09 -16.61 14.57
CA LYS A 373 -8.55 -17.78 15.37
C LYS A 373 -8.27 -19.10 14.65
N ALA A 374 -8.64 -19.20 13.37
CA ALA A 374 -8.40 -20.41 12.59
C ALA A 374 -6.90 -20.78 12.51
N LEU A 375 -6.02 -19.78 12.45
CA LEU A 375 -4.57 -19.99 12.48
C LEU A 375 -4.11 -20.51 13.85
N LEU A 376 -4.56 -19.89 14.95
CA LEU A 376 -4.22 -20.33 16.30
C LEU A 376 -4.72 -21.76 16.58
N ASP A 377 -5.99 -22.04 16.26
CA ASP A 377 -6.59 -23.38 16.41
C ASP A 377 -5.83 -24.44 15.58
N GLY A 378 -5.36 -24.06 14.40
CA GLY A 378 -4.55 -24.92 13.54
C GLY A 378 -3.18 -25.21 14.15
N CYS A 379 -2.50 -24.18 14.67
CA CYS A 379 -1.24 -24.33 15.38
C CYS A 379 -1.38 -25.24 16.60
N ASP A 380 -2.43 -25.07 17.40
CA ASP A 380 -2.70 -25.89 18.59
C ASP A 380 -2.86 -27.38 18.21
N LYS A 381 -3.65 -27.67 17.17
CA LYS A 381 -3.84 -29.05 16.66
C LYS A 381 -2.54 -29.69 16.16
N LEU A 382 -1.61 -28.90 15.66
CA LEU A 382 -0.31 -29.36 15.18
C LEU A 382 0.77 -29.39 16.28
N GLY A 383 0.45 -28.93 17.50
CA GLY A 383 1.41 -28.78 18.58
C GLY A 383 2.45 -27.68 18.32
N TRP A 384 2.11 -26.67 17.50
CA TRP A 384 2.97 -25.54 17.20
C TRP A 384 2.75 -24.41 18.21
N ARG A 385 3.83 -23.73 18.60
CA ARG A 385 3.75 -22.55 19.47
C ARG A 385 3.25 -21.35 18.65
N ALA A 386 2.08 -20.83 19.00
CA ALA A 386 1.53 -19.61 18.45
C ALA A 386 0.85 -18.79 19.55
N ALA A 387 0.78 -17.48 19.34
CA ALA A 387 0.12 -16.56 20.26
C ALA A 387 -0.41 -15.34 19.49
N ALA A 388 -1.37 -14.65 20.11
CA ALA A 388 -1.74 -13.33 19.64
C ALA A 388 -0.61 -12.33 19.90
N LEU A 389 -0.42 -11.38 19.00
CA LEU A 389 0.63 -10.38 19.13
C LEU A 389 0.14 -9.14 19.88
N MET A 390 0.98 -8.61 20.76
CA MET A 390 0.74 -7.36 21.47
C MET A 390 0.59 -6.20 20.48
N GLN A 391 -0.19 -5.19 20.87
CA GLN A 391 -0.45 -4.01 20.05
C GLN A 391 -0.19 -2.74 20.85
N ASN A 392 0.45 -1.73 20.25
CA ASN A 392 0.68 -0.42 20.88
C ASN A 392 -0.58 0.45 20.92
N SER A 393 -1.66 -0.05 21.52
CA SER A 393 -2.97 0.58 21.54
C SER A 393 -3.23 1.34 22.85
N GLY A 394 -2.18 1.73 23.58
CA GLY A 394 -2.29 2.47 24.84
C GLY A 394 -2.99 1.68 25.95
N GLY A 395 -2.93 0.34 25.89
CA GLY A 395 -3.57 -0.55 26.84
C GLY A 395 -5.07 -0.79 26.63
N ALA A 396 -5.65 -0.30 25.53
CA ALA A 396 -7.04 -0.55 25.17
C ALA A 396 -7.16 -1.38 23.88
N GLU A 397 -8.32 -1.98 23.63
CA GLU A 397 -8.62 -2.59 22.33
C GLU A 397 -8.67 -1.52 21.23
N HIS A 398 -8.00 -1.77 20.10
CA HIS A 398 -8.09 -0.93 18.90
C HIS A 398 -8.65 -1.73 17.71
N TRP A 399 -9.96 -1.61 17.47
CA TRP A 399 -10.67 -2.41 16.46
C TRP A 399 -11.15 -1.58 15.26
N CYS A 400 -10.27 -0.80 14.62
CA CYS A 400 -10.65 0.02 13.46
C CYS A 400 -10.42 -0.67 12.10
N GLY A 401 -9.45 -1.60 12.01
CA GLY A 401 -9.08 -2.29 10.76
C GLY A 401 -8.48 -1.38 9.68
N ARG A 402 -8.04 -0.17 10.02
CA ARG A 402 -7.51 0.86 9.08
C ARG A 402 -6.15 1.44 9.49
N CYS A 403 -5.46 0.84 10.45
CA CYS A 403 -4.19 1.34 10.98
C CYS A 403 -3.13 1.62 9.90
N THR A 404 -3.16 0.86 8.80
CA THR A 404 -2.28 1.02 7.63
C THR A 404 -2.42 2.38 6.95
N MET A 405 -3.61 2.98 7.01
CA MET A 405 -3.94 4.27 6.40
C MET A 405 -3.98 5.41 7.44
N GLY A 406 -3.33 5.21 8.59
CA GLY A 406 -3.29 6.14 9.71
C GLY A 406 -4.43 5.94 10.70
N CYS A 407 -4.15 6.21 11.99
CA CYS A 407 -5.11 6.03 13.08
C CYS A 407 -5.92 7.32 13.29
N HIS A 408 -7.25 7.25 13.12
CA HIS A 408 -8.13 8.37 13.41
C HIS A 408 -8.41 8.59 14.90
N GLY A 409 -8.27 7.54 15.72
CA GLY A 409 -8.63 7.61 17.14
C GLY A 409 -7.51 8.14 18.03
N GLY A 410 -6.28 8.25 17.49
CA GLY A 410 -5.09 8.46 18.33
C GLY A 410 -4.81 7.30 19.29
N GLU A 411 -5.46 6.15 19.11
CA GLU A 411 -5.35 4.97 19.99
C GLU A 411 -4.02 4.24 19.74
N LYS A 412 -3.56 4.20 18.49
CA LYS A 412 -2.25 3.66 18.12
C LYS A 412 -1.15 4.61 18.61
N GLN A 413 -0.47 4.22 19.69
CA GLN A 413 0.65 4.90 20.35
C GLN A 413 1.94 4.77 19.52
N GLY A 414 1.89 5.29 18.30
CA GLY A 414 3.02 5.39 17.40
C GLY A 414 3.85 6.67 17.65
N PRO A 415 4.91 6.88 16.86
CA PRO A 415 5.83 8.01 17.01
C PRO A 415 5.15 9.38 17.12
N ALA A 416 4.19 9.67 16.24
CA ALA A 416 3.47 10.94 16.23
C ALA A 416 2.57 11.17 17.45
N VAL A 417 2.08 10.10 18.08
CA VAL A 417 1.09 10.17 19.17
C VAL A 417 1.74 10.13 20.55
N SER A 418 2.70 9.23 20.75
CA SER A 418 3.27 8.99 22.08
C SER A 418 4.65 9.61 22.27
N TRP A 419 5.41 9.84 21.20
CA TRP A 419 6.82 10.24 21.31
C TRP A 419 7.08 11.69 20.90
N LEU A 420 6.39 12.19 19.87
CA LEU A 420 6.59 13.54 19.34
C LEU A 420 5.61 14.57 19.92
N ALA A 421 4.37 14.15 20.22
CA ALA A 421 3.39 14.94 20.96
C ALA A 421 3.76 14.98 22.45
#